data_AF-A0A286NVA0-F1
#
_entry.id   AF-A0A286NVA0-F1
#
_cell.length_a   1.000
_cell.length_b   1.000
_cell.length_c   1.000
_cell.angle_alpha   90.00
_cell.angle_beta   90.00
_cell.angle_gamma   90.00
#
_symmetry.space_group_name_H-M   'P 1'
#
loop_
_entity.id
_entity.type
_entity.pdbx_description
1 polymer ?
#
loop_
_entity_poly.entity_id
_entity_poly.type
_entity_poly.pdbx_seq_one_letter_code
_entity_poly.pdbx_strand_id
1 'polypeptide(L)'
;MNALMNRGSRRALARATVLGLGLLGATSAWATGTFPNVVRSELALSSFPSCTLCHQGNPAVGTVVTPFGTSMRAKGLIFYDEASLKKALATLDAEKVDSDADGVPDIEELKTGRDPNRAEATSGDGTPIIDDVLPEPTYGCGAAPGGLSMGLAGLLLLLKRRR
;
A
#
# COMPACT_ATOMS: atom_id res chain seq x y z
N MET A 1 15.80 77.97 -36.69
CA MET A 1 16.98 77.53 -37.47
C MET A 1 17.84 76.64 -36.58
N ASN A 2 18.37 75.58 -37.17
CA ASN A 2 18.81 74.32 -36.57
C ASN A 2 19.99 74.41 -35.59
N ALA A 3 19.99 73.54 -34.58
CA ALA A 3 21.20 73.05 -33.91
C ALA A 3 21.06 71.55 -33.54
N LEU A 4 21.58 70.72 -34.44
CA LEU A 4 22.49 69.60 -34.19
C LEU A 4 22.15 68.56 -33.11
N MET A 5 21.52 67.49 -33.59
CA MET A 5 21.81 66.07 -33.36
C MET A 5 23.14 65.74 -32.64
N ASN A 6 23.11 65.01 -31.51
CA ASN A 6 24.03 63.87 -31.31
C ASN A 6 23.53 62.84 -30.28
N ARG A 7 23.86 61.58 -30.60
CA ARG A 7 23.48 60.28 -30.05
C ARG A 7 23.77 60.06 -28.56
N GLY A 8 22.83 59.36 -27.92
CA GLY A 8 23.02 58.66 -26.66
C GLY A 8 22.25 57.35 -26.62
N SER A 9 22.48 56.46 -27.58
CA SER A 9 21.92 55.10 -27.55
C SER A 9 22.58 54.29 -26.42
N ARG A 10 21.87 54.06 -25.32
CA ARG A 10 22.21 52.98 -24.38
C ARG A 10 20.96 52.16 -24.09
N ARG A 11 21.01 50.95 -24.62
CA ARG A 11 20.01 49.88 -24.55
C ARG A 11 19.70 49.58 -23.07
N ALA A 12 18.43 49.58 -22.70
CA ALA A 12 17.98 48.93 -21.47
C ALA A 12 16.81 48.01 -21.83
N LEU A 13 17.13 46.72 -21.76
CA LEU A 13 16.35 45.55 -22.11
C LEU A 13 14.90 45.58 -21.60
N ALA A 14 14.01 45.13 -22.47
CA ALA A 14 12.68 44.65 -22.16
C ALA A 14 12.71 43.63 -21.02
N ARG A 15 11.80 43.78 -20.05
CA ARG A 15 11.45 42.72 -19.10
C ARG A 15 9.97 42.42 -19.29
N ALA A 16 9.69 41.51 -20.22
CA ALA A 16 8.41 40.85 -20.33
C ALA A 16 8.31 39.83 -19.19
N THR A 17 7.53 40.14 -18.16
CA THR A 17 7.20 39.20 -17.08
C THR A 17 6.10 38.27 -17.57
N VAL A 18 6.49 37.09 -18.06
CA VAL A 18 5.59 35.95 -18.27
C VAL A 18 5.26 35.36 -16.90
N LEU A 19 4.02 35.55 -16.45
CA LEU A 19 3.48 34.84 -15.29
C LEU A 19 3.22 33.39 -15.71
N GLY A 20 4.20 32.51 -15.47
CA GLY A 20 4.09 31.08 -15.75
C GLY A 20 3.12 30.41 -14.79
N LEU A 21 1.99 29.92 -15.30
CA LEU A 21 1.06 29.05 -14.59
C LEU A 21 1.64 27.63 -14.56
N GLY A 22 2.42 27.33 -13.52
CA GLY A 22 2.94 25.99 -13.27
C GLY A 22 1.86 25.07 -12.72
N LEU A 23 1.11 24.40 -13.60
CA LEU A 23 0.37 23.19 -13.24
C LEU A 23 1.41 22.06 -13.06
N LEU A 24 1.90 21.91 -11.82
CA LEU A 24 2.58 20.68 -11.44
C LEU A 24 1.57 19.55 -11.55
N GLY A 25 1.74 18.69 -12.55
CA GLY A 25 0.98 17.46 -12.68
C GLY A 25 1.13 16.67 -11.39
N ALA A 26 0.00 16.30 -10.79
CA ALA A 26 -0.03 15.35 -9.69
C ALA A 26 0.56 14.04 -10.22
N THR A 27 1.82 13.77 -9.90
CA THR A 27 2.35 12.42 -10.01
C THR A 27 1.51 11.59 -9.06
N SER A 28 0.63 10.75 -9.60
CA SER A 28 -0.08 9.75 -8.81
C SER A 28 0.99 9.04 -7.98
N ALA A 29 0.93 9.15 -6.66
CA ALA A 29 1.71 8.28 -5.81
C ALA A 29 1.19 6.87 -6.12
N TRP A 30 1.95 6.08 -6.88
CA TRP A 30 1.63 4.68 -7.09
C TRP A 30 1.85 4.04 -5.74
N ALA A 31 0.75 3.84 -5.00
CA ALA A 31 0.77 3.03 -3.80
C ALA A 31 1.35 1.69 -4.22
N THR A 32 2.52 1.35 -3.67
CA THR A 32 3.16 0.06 -3.90
C THR A 32 2.11 -1.00 -3.67
N GLY A 33 1.94 -1.90 -4.64
CA GLY A 33 0.96 -2.97 -4.57
C GLY A 33 0.96 -3.65 -3.21
N THR A 34 -0.07 -3.39 -2.40
CA THR A 34 -0.27 -4.15 -1.17
C THR A 34 -0.75 -5.52 -1.62
N PHE A 35 0.08 -6.55 -1.46
CA PHE A 35 -0.24 -7.95 -1.82
C PHE A 35 -1.66 -8.39 -1.42
N PRO A 36 -2.24 -7.98 -0.27
CA PRO A 36 -3.63 -8.30 0.05
C PRO A 36 -4.66 -7.89 -1.01
N ASN A 37 -4.47 -6.75 -1.69
CA ASN A 37 -5.36 -6.32 -2.76
C ASN A 37 -5.26 -7.23 -3.98
N VAL A 38 -4.02 -7.59 -4.35
CA VAL A 38 -3.76 -8.49 -5.48
C VAL A 38 -4.36 -9.87 -5.20
N VAL A 39 -4.10 -10.47 -4.04
CA VAL A 39 -4.67 -11.78 -3.65
C VAL A 39 -6.20 -11.75 -3.71
N ARG A 40 -6.82 -10.71 -3.13
CA ARG A 40 -8.28 -10.55 -3.18
C ARG A 40 -8.79 -10.48 -4.62
N SER A 41 -8.17 -9.66 -5.46
CA SER A 41 -8.61 -9.45 -6.84
C SER A 41 -8.40 -10.68 -7.72
N GLU A 42 -7.27 -11.37 -7.57
CA GLU A 42 -6.88 -12.51 -8.39
C GLU A 42 -7.74 -13.74 -8.07
N LEU A 43 -8.04 -13.95 -6.79
CA LEU A 43 -8.85 -15.08 -6.34
C LEU A 43 -10.36 -14.74 -6.19
N ALA A 44 -10.75 -13.51 -6.51
CA ALA A 44 -12.10 -12.99 -6.33
C ALA A 44 -12.67 -13.17 -4.90
N LEU A 45 -11.85 -12.89 -3.89
CA LEU A 45 -12.24 -13.07 -2.48
C LEU A 45 -13.24 -12.00 -2.02
N SER A 46 -14.16 -12.40 -1.14
CA SER A 46 -15.17 -11.52 -0.55
C SER A 46 -14.53 -10.42 0.32
N SER A 47 -13.50 -10.76 1.09
CA SER A 47 -12.75 -9.89 1.99
C SER A 47 -11.27 -9.76 1.60
N PHE A 48 -10.57 -8.81 2.21
CA PHE A 48 -9.12 -8.73 2.08
C PHE A 48 -8.45 -9.74 3.02
N PRO A 49 -7.45 -10.50 2.58
CA PRO A 49 -6.70 -11.36 3.47
C PRO A 49 -5.84 -10.52 4.43
N SER A 50 -5.70 -11.01 5.66
CA SER A 50 -4.76 -10.45 6.64
C SER A 50 -3.32 -10.63 6.19
N CYS A 51 -2.41 -9.74 6.62
CA CYS A 51 -0.97 -9.94 6.42
C CYS A 51 -0.47 -11.23 7.09
N THR A 52 -1.18 -11.74 8.10
CA THR A 52 -0.85 -13.00 8.78
C THR A 52 -1.02 -14.23 7.90
N LEU A 53 -1.70 -14.11 6.75
CA LEU A 53 -1.79 -15.19 5.76
C LEU A 53 -0.39 -15.64 5.30
N CYS A 54 0.51 -14.68 5.10
CA CYS A 54 1.88 -14.96 4.66
C CYS A 54 2.90 -14.76 5.78
N HIS A 55 2.66 -13.84 6.71
CA HIS A 55 3.64 -13.41 7.69
C HIS A 55 3.34 -13.96 9.09
N GLN A 56 4.36 -14.45 9.78
CA GLN A 56 4.27 -14.70 11.21
C GLN A 56 4.54 -13.41 11.99
N GLY A 57 3.53 -12.94 12.74
CA GLY A 57 3.62 -11.72 13.53
C GLY A 57 3.60 -10.45 12.67
N ASN A 58 4.39 -9.44 13.06
CA ASN A 58 4.41 -8.16 12.36
C ASN A 58 5.13 -8.30 10.99
N PRO A 59 4.52 -7.87 9.87
CA PRO A 59 5.10 -8.04 8.54
C PRO A 59 6.45 -7.33 8.40
N ALA A 60 7.48 -8.12 8.12
CA ALA A 60 8.84 -7.66 7.83
C ALA A 60 9.57 -8.63 6.89
N VAL A 61 10.69 -8.21 6.31
CA VAL A 61 11.55 -9.11 5.53
C VAL A 61 11.95 -10.31 6.40
N GLY A 62 11.81 -11.52 5.87
CA GLY A 62 12.14 -12.77 6.58
C GLY A 62 11.02 -13.32 7.46
N THR A 63 9.89 -12.64 7.60
CA THR A 63 8.74 -13.14 8.39
C THR A 63 7.74 -13.94 7.56
N VAL A 64 7.98 -14.12 6.25
CA VAL A 64 7.18 -15.00 5.38
C VAL A 64 7.58 -16.45 5.64
N VAL A 65 7.01 -17.01 6.70
CA VAL A 65 7.35 -18.33 7.25
C VAL A 65 6.13 -19.17 7.61
N THR A 66 4.91 -18.65 7.38
CA THR A 66 3.70 -19.48 7.51
C THR A 66 3.72 -20.61 6.48
N PRO A 67 2.96 -21.71 6.68
CA PRO A 67 2.87 -22.78 5.68
C PRO A 67 2.54 -22.24 4.28
N PHE A 68 1.46 -21.48 4.16
CA PHE A 68 1.05 -20.86 2.89
C PHE A 68 2.14 -19.91 2.34
N GLY A 69 2.70 -19.04 3.19
CA GLY A 69 3.76 -18.12 2.79
C GLY A 69 5.01 -18.83 2.29
N THR A 70 5.35 -19.98 2.87
CA THR A 70 6.47 -20.83 2.45
C THR A 70 6.20 -21.48 1.10
N SER A 71 4.99 -22.03 0.90
CA SER A 71 4.55 -22.57 -0.40
C SER A 71 4.62 -21.51 -1.50
N MET A 72 4.16 -20.29 -1.22
CA MET A 72 4.24 -19.16 -2.16
C MET A 72 5.68 -18.83 -2.56
N ARG A 73 6.61 -18.80 -1.60
CA ARG A 73 8.04 -18.61 -1.87
C ARG A 73 8.63 -19.76 -2.68
N ALA A 74 8.23 -20.99 -2.41
CA ALA A 74 8.64 -22.15 -3.19
C ALA A 74 8.17 -22.06 -4.65
N LYS A 75 7.06 -21.37 -4.93
CA LYS A 75 6.57 -21.07 -6.30
C LYS A 75 7.17 -19.80 -6.92
N GLY A 76 8.21 -19.24 -6.31
CA GLY A 76 8.96 -18.12 -6.87
C GLY A 76 8.37 -16.74 -6.56
N LEU A 77 7.62 -16.60 -5.47
CA LEU A 77 7.20 -15.29 -4.98
C LEU A 77 8.42 -14.39 -4.71
N ILE A 78 8.44 -13.21 -5.32
CA ILE A 78 9.45 -12.16 -5.15
C ILE A 78 8.85 -11.01 -4.35
N PHE A 79 9.66 -10.42 -3.47
CA PHE A 79 9.27 -9.30 -2.64
C PHE A 79 8.87 -8.07 -3.46
N TYR A 80 7.70 -7.49 -3.16
CA TYR A 80 7.10 -6.34 -3.86
C TYR A 80 6.86 -6.52 -5.37
N ASP A 81 6.80 -7.76 -5.87
CA ASP A 81 6.53 -8.03 -7.28
C ASP A 81 5.17 -8.71 -7.46
N GLU A 82 4.17 -7.95 -7.93
CA GLU A 82 2.81 -8.48 -8.12
C GLU A 82 2.74 -9.55 -9.21
N ALA A 83 3.60 -9.50 -10.22
CA ALA A 83 3.62 -10.49 -11.29
C ALA A 83 4.03 -11.87 -10.76
N SER A 84 5.07 -11.92 -9.92
CA SER A 84 5.50 -13.13 -9.22
C SER A 84 4.43 -13.63 -8.26
N LEU A 85 3.70 -12.74 -7.58
CA LEU A 85 2.58 -13.09 -6.71
C LEU A 85 1.47 -13.79 -7.50
N LYS A 86 1.00 -13.20 -8.60
CA LYS A 86 -0.02 -13.79 -9.46
C LYS A 86 0.42 -15.13 -10.03
N LYS A 87 1.66 -15.21 -10.49
CA LYS A 87 2.24 -16.46 -10.99
C LYS A 87 2.28 -17.55 -9.91
N ALA A 88 2.70 -17.19 -8.69
CA ALA A 88 2.75 -18.12 -7.57
C ALA A 88 1.35 -18.63 -7.20
N LEU A 89 0.36 -17.73 -7.09
CA LEU A 89 -1.05 -18.10 -6.84
C LEU A 89 -1.59 -19.06 -7.91
N ALA A 90 -1.38 -18.73 -9.19
CA ALA A 90 -1.79 -19.59 -10.30
C ALA A 90 -1.10 -20.97 -10.26
N THR A 91 0.16 -21.01 -9.81
CA THR A 91 0.91 -22.27 -9.68
C THR A 91 0.39 -23.11 -8.52
N LEU A 92 0.07 -22.50 -7.36
CA LEU A 92 -0.56 -23.21 -6.25
C LEU A 92 -1.92 -23.80 -6.67
N ASP A 93 -2.74 -23.04 -7.40
CA ASP A 93 -4.04 -23.52 -7.88
C ASP A 93 -3.91 -24.68 -8.88
N ALA A 94 -2.97 -24.56 -9.83
CA ALA A 94 -2.74 -25.58 -10.84
C ALA A 94 -2.20 -26.89 -10.25
N GLU A 95 -1.31 -26.79 -9.26
CA GLU A 95 -0.71 -27.96 -8.61
C GLU A 95 -1.53 -28.48 -7.42
N LYS A 96 -2.62 -27.79 -7.04
CA LYS A 96 -3.46 -28.12 -5.88
C LYS A 96 -2.62 -28.31 -4.62
N VAL A 97 -1.73 -27.34 -4.37
CA VAL A 97 -0.90 -27.33 -3.17
C VAL A 97 -1.80 -27.20 -1.94
N ASP A 98 -1.45 -27.99 -0.93
CA ASP A 98 -2.08 -28.09 0.38
C ASP A 98 -0.96 -27.86 1.40
N SER A 99 -0.88 -26.64 1.91
CA SER A 99 0.26 -26.16 2.69
C SER A 99 0.26 -26.65 4.12
N ASP A 100 -0.91 -26.85 4.71
CA ASP A 100 -1.06 -27.37 6.07
C ASP A 100 -1.38 -28.86 6.15
N ALA A 101 -1.51 -29.51 4.99
CA ALA A 101 -1.65 -30.95 4.79
C ALA A 101 -2.95 -31.53 5.37
N ASP A 102 -4.05 -30.77 5.27
CA ASP A 102 -5.36 -31.16 5.79
C ASP A 102 -6.26 -31.83 4.74
N GLY A 103 -5.81 -31.88 3.49
CA GLY A 103 -6.50 -32.49 2.36
C GLY A 103 -7.33 -31.53 1.52
N VAL A 104 -7.40 -30.24 1.88
CA VAL A 104 -8.04 -29.19 1.08
C VAL A 104 -6.97 -28.29 0.46
N PRO A 105 -6.98 -28.05 -0.88
CA PRO A 105 -5.99 -27.18 -1.50
C PRO A 105 -6.10 -25.71 -1.03
N ASP A 106 -4.96 -25.04 -0.85
CA ASP A 106 -4.84 -23.68 -0.30
C ASP A 106 -5.79 -22.67 -0.96
N ILE A 107 -5.90 -22.74 -2.29
CA ILE A 107 -6.68 -21.79 -3.09
C ILE A 107 -8.18 -22.01 -2.90
N GLU A 108 -8.61 -23.26 -2.69
CA GLU A 108 -10.01 -23.57 -2.38
C GLU A 108 -10.37 -23.13 -0.96
N GLU A 109 -9.45 -23.27 -0.01
CA GLU A 109 -9.61 -22.74 1.35
C GLU A 109 -9.77 -21.22 1.34
N LEU A 110 -8.89 -20.49 0.64
CA LEU A 110 -9.00 -19.04 0.52
C LEU A 110 -10.32 -18.60 -0.11
N LYS A 111 -10.78 -19.27 -1.16
CA LYS A 111 -12.07 -18.98 -1.82
C LYS A 111 -13.26 -19.26 -0.91
N THR A 112 -13.15 -20.23 -0.01
CA THR A 112 -14.20 -20.59 0.96
C THR A 112 -14.08 -19.84 2.28
N GLY A 113 -13.05 -19.01 2.45
CA GLY A 113 -12.82 -18.20 3.65
C GLY A 113 -12.15 -18.96 4.80
N ARG A 114 -11.55 -20.12 4.52
CA ARG A 114 -10.75 -20.92 5.46
C ARG A 114 -9.29 -20.47 5.49
N ASP A 115 -8.53 -20.93 6.48
CA ASP A 115 -7.12 -20.57 6.70
C ASP A 115 -6.16 -21.67 6.20
N PRO A 116 -5.41 -21.46 5.10
CA PRO A 116 -4.47 -22.45 4.55
C PRO A 116 -3.17 -22.62 5.36
N ASN A 117 -3.14 -22.09 6.58
CA ASN A 117 -2.03 -22.24 7.52
C ASN A 117 -2.39 -23.14 8.70
N ARG A 118 -3.62 -23.64 8.79
CA ARG A 118 -4.14 -24.32 9.96
C ARG A 118 -5.07 -25.46 9.56
N ALA A 119 -4.52 -26.66 9.59
CA ALA A 119 -5.28 -27.87 9.33
C ALA A 119 -6.57 -27.91 10.15
N GLU A 120 -7.71 -28.01 9.47
CA GLU A 120 -8.97 -28.13 10.16
C GLU A 120 -9.10 -29.53 10.75
N ALA A 121 -9.39 -29.59 12.05
CA ALA A 121 -9.73 -30.87 12.66
C ALA A 121 -11.05 -31.34 12.05
N THR A 122 -11.02 -32.38 11.22
CA THR A 122 -12.23 -33.14 10.90
C THR A 122 -12.53 -34.08 12.06
N SER A 123 -13.77 -34.07 12.55
CA SER A 123 -14.31 -35.18 13.35
C SER A 123 -14.11 -36.50 12.60
N GLY A 124 -14.08 -37.63 13.31
CA GLY A 124 -13.93 -38.96 12.70
C GLY A 124 -15.03 -39.37 11.71
N ASP A 125 -16.06 -38.54 11.53
CA ASP A 125 -17.15 -38.66 10.55
C ASP A 125 -17.01 -37.68 9.36
N GLY A 126 -15.91 -36.92 9.27
CA GLY A 126 -15.61 -36.00 8.17
C GLY A 126 -16.24 -34.61 8.30
N THR A 127 -16.87 -34.27 9.44
CA THR A 127 -17.36 -32.89 9.64
C THR A 127 -16.19 -31.96 10.03
N PRO A 128 -16.00 -30.82 9.35
CA PRO A 128 -15.03 -29.82 9.78
C PRO A 128 -15.42 -29.22 11.13
N ILE A 129 -14.49 -29.18 12.10
CA ILE A 129 -14.65 -28.40 13.33
C ILE A 129 -14.29 -26.95 12.99
N ILE A 130 -15.30 -26.18 12.57
CA ILE A 130 -15.17 -24.75 12.28
C ILE A 130 -15.06 -24.00 13.63
N ASP A 131 -13.86 -23.73 14.11
CA ASP A 131 -13.65 -22.93 15.34
C ASP A 131 -13.16 -21.50 15.06
N ASP A 132 -12.68 -21.18 13.84
CA ASP A 132 -12.03 -19.89 13.60
C ASP A 132 -12.46 -19.24 12.27
N VAL A 133 -13.33 -18.24 12.37
CA VAL A 133 -13.51 -17.22 11.34
C VAL A 133 -12.25 -16.34 11.36
N LEU A 134 -11.53 -16.26 10.24
CA LEU A 134 -10.40 -15.35 10.07
C LEU A 134 -10.78 -13.93 10.55
N PRO A 135 -9.99 -13.30 11.44
CA PRO A 135 -10.34 -11.99 11.97
C PRO A 135 -10.43 -10.96 10.84
N GLU A 136 -11.48 -10.13 10.87
CA GLU A 136 -11.61 -9.02 9.92
C GLU A 136 -10.35 -8.13 9.98
N PRO A 137 -9.68 -7.88 8.85
CA PRO A 137 -8.52 -7.01 8.86
C PRO A 137 -8.93 -5.59 9.24
N THR A 138 -8.39 -5.10 10.34
CA THR A 138 -8.51 -3.70 10.76
C THR A 138 -7.51 -2.85 9.98
N TYR A 139 -7.93 -2.22 8.88
CA TYR A 139 -7.13 -1.18 8.21
C TYR A 139 -7.97 0.03 7.79
N GLY A 140 -7.49 1.21 8.18
CA GLY A 140 -7.91 2.51 7.65
C GLY A 140 -6.69 3.42 7.55
N CYS A 141 -6.35 3.86 6.33
CA CYS A 141 -5.42 4.98 6.13
C CYS A 141 -6.15 6.26 6.54
N GLY A 142 -5.88 6.79 7.74
CA GLY A 142 -6.36 8.11 8.15
C GLY A 142 -6.66 8.30 9.64
N ALA A 143 -5.76 7.93 10.53
CA ALA A 143 -5.78 8.43 11.91
C ALA A 143 -4.34 8.70 12.37
N ALA A 144 -3.77 9.80 11.88
CA ALA A 144 -2.76 10.48 12.68
C ALA A 144 -3.44 10.91 13.98
N PRO A 145 -2.98 10.50 15.18
CA PRO A 145 -3.46 11.10 16.40
C PRO A 145 -2.98 12.56 16.42
N GLY A 146 -3.95 13.47 16.29
CA GLY A 146 -3.83 14.86 16.73
C GLY A 146 -2.96 15.74 15.86
N GLY A 147 -3.60 16.44 14.92
CA GLY A 147 -3.06 17.69 14.39
C GLY A 147 -2.84 18.69 15.52
N LEU A 148 -1.58 19.05 15.77
CA LEU A 148 -1.26 20.29 16.46
C LEU A 148 -1.56 21.43 15.49
N SER A 149 -2.79 21.92 15.62
CA SER A 149 -3.25 23.21 15.15
C SER A 149 -2.35 24.28 15.78
N MET A 150 -1.23 24.62 15.14
CA MET A 150 -0.46 25.80 15.51
C MET A 150 -1.27 27.02 15.07
N GLY A 151 -2.13 27.48 15.98
CA GLY A 151 -2.87 28.70 15.82
C GLY A 151 -1.92 29.88 15.58
N LEU A 152 -2.25 30.69 14.57
CA LEU A 152 -1.80 32.06 14.44
C LEU A 152 -2.26 32.84 15.66
N ALA A 153 -1.47 32.81 16.73
CA ALA A 153 -1.68 33.65 17.90
C ALA A 153 -1.00 35.00 17.68
N GLY A 154 -1.83 36.05 17.60
CA GLY A 154 -1.58 37.28 18.33
C GLY A 154 -0.50 38.21 17.78
N LEU A 155 -0.90 38.98 16.78
CA LEU A 155 -0.48 40.37 16.63
C LEU A 155 -0.77 41.16 17.93
N LEU A 156 0.12 42.10 18.28
CA LEU A 156 0.04 43.12 19.35
C LEU A 156 0.39 42.68 20.77
N LEU A 157 1.63 42.97 21.17
CA LEU A 157 1.96 43.83 22.31
C LEU A 157 3.48 43.96 22.37
N LEU A 158 4.01 45.14 22.05
CA LEU A 158 5.19 45.77 22.68
C LEU A 158 5.53 47.12 22.01
N LEU A 159 4.52 47.96 21.76
CA LEU A 159 4.71 49.42 21.73
C LEU A 159 4.58 49.94 23.17
N LYS A 160 5.53 49.57 24.04
CA LYS A 160 5.75 50.30 25.30
C LYS A 160 7.17 50.12 25.81
N ARG A 161 8.12 50.71 25.09
CA ARG A 161 9.29 51.29 25.76
C ARG A 161 9.73 52.55 25.04
N ARG A 162 8.85 53.56 25.07
CA ARG A 162 9.30 54.95 25.16
C ARG A 162 10.04 55.11 26.49
N ARG A 163 11.36 55.20 26.44
CA ARG A 163 12.16 56.14 27.23
C ARG A 163 13.33 56.56 26.36
#